data_AF-A0A534AWX7-F1
#
_entry.id   AF-A0A534AWX7-F1
#
_cell.length_a   1.000
_cell.length_b   1.000
_cell.length_c   1.000
_cell.angle_alpha   90.00
_cell.angle_beta   90.00
_cell.angle_gamma   90.00
#
_symmetry.space_group_name_H-M   'P 1'
#
loop_
_entity.id
_entity.type
_entity.pdbx_description
1 polymer ?
#
loop_
_entity_poly.entity_id
_entity_poly.type
_entity_poly.pdbx_seq_one_letter_code
_entity_poly.pdbx_strand_id
1 'polypeptide(L)'
;MIEVLVTLVILAFGLLGVCGLQMKIGVAEMESYQRAQALLALTQMTERLNANAAQVASYVSGNPVGTGDAQPLDCTGIAQGPNRDLCEWSNILKGTAETSGGGANTGAMVGGLGCITQLQAPNPALGVCTPGVYQVSVAWQGMAPTSVPVLACGTGLYGANDAYRRAIAATVTLPTTSCY
;
A
#
# COMPACT_ATOMS: atom_id res chain seq x y z
N MET A 1 51.61 16.19 23.35
CA MET A 1 51.31 16.40 21.91
C MET A 1 50.79 15.14 21.22
N ILE A 2 51.40 13.95 21.43
CA ILE A 2 50.88 12.67 20.90
C ILE A 2 49.47 12.32 21.42
N GLU A 3 49.18 12.65 22.68
CA GLU A 3 47.89 12.40 23.34
C GLU A 3 46.71 13.07 22.63
N VAL A 4 46.88 14.35 22.23
CA VAL A 4 45.84 15.10 21.50
C VAL A 4 45.65 14.53 20.09
N LEU A 5 46.71 14.02 19.46
CA LEU A 5 46.60 13.40 18.14
C LEU A 5 45.82 12.08 18.22
N VAL A 6 46.05 11.28 19.26
CA VAL A 6 45.31 10.03 19.48
C VAL A 6 43.83 10.28 19.78
N THR A 7 43.48 11.29 20.59
CA THR A 7 42.06 11.60 20.86
C THR A 7 41.33 12.09 19.61
N LEU A 8 41.96 12.92 18.78
CA LEU A 8 41.38 13.36 17.50
C LEU A 8 41.12 12.19 16.55
N VAL A 9 42.02 11.20 16.50
CA VAL A 9 41.85 9.99 15.67
C VAL A 9 40.67 9.15 16.17
N ILE A 10 40.56 8.92 17.48
CA ILE A 10 39.45 8.16 18.06
C ILE A 10 38.11 8.86 17.78
N LEU A 11 38.05 10.19 17.95
CA LEU A 11 36.87 10.99 17.67
C LEU A 11 36.47 10.93 16.18
N ALA A 12 37.43 10.98 15.26
CA ALA A 12 37.15 10.89 13.83
C ALA A 12 36.49 9.55 13.45
N PHE A 13 37.00 8.43 13.95
CA PHE A 13 36.36 7.11 13.74
C PHE A 13 34.99 7.01 14.41
N GLY A 14 34.84 7.58 15.61
CA GLY A 14 33.54 7.64 16.31
C GLY A 14 32.48 8.40 15.51
N LEU A 15 32.82 9.57 14.97
CA LEU A 15 31.92 10.40 14.16
C LEU A 15 31.52 9.71 12.85
N LEU A 16 32.46 9.05 12.16
CA LEU A 16 32.16 8.26 10.96
C LEU A 16 31.16 7.13 11.25
N GLY A 17 31.30 6.48 12.41
CA GLY A 17 30.34 5.46 12.88
C GLY A 17 28.93 6.03 13.07
N VAL A 18 28.82 7.21 13.70
CA VAL A 18 27.52 7.88 13.92
C VAL A 18 26.89 8.32 12.60
N CYS A 19 27.65 8.87 11.66
CA CYS A 19 27.14 9.21 10.32
C CYS A 19 26.56 8.00 9.60
N GLY A 20 27.23 6.84 9.68
CA GLY A 20 26.73 5.58 9.13
C GLY A 20 25.40 5.15 9.75
N LEU A 21 25.25 5.32 11.06
CA LEU A 21 24.00 5.03 11.76
C LEU A 21 22.88 6.01 11.38
N GLN A 22 23.19 7.30 11.29
CA GLN A 22 22.22 8.34 10.92
C GLN A 22 21.57 8.07 9.56
N MET A 23 22.36 7.63 8.57
CA MET A 23 21.83 7.24 7.25
C MET A 23 20.87 6.05 7.34
N LYS A 24 21.20 5.03 8.13
CA LYS A 24 20.34 3.86 8.33
C LYS A 24 19.02 4.24 9.02
N ILE A 25 19.07 5.15 9.99
CA ILE A 25 17.88 5.68 10.65
C ILE A 25 16.97 6.36 9.63
N GLY A 26 17.50 7.23 8.77
CA GLY A 26 16.69 7.89 7.74
C GLY A 26 16.01 6.92 6.76
N VAL A 27 16.67 5.82 6.39
CA VAL A 27 16.04 4.76 5.56
C VAL A 27 14.91 4.07 6.33
N ALA A 28 15.15 3.73 7.60
CA ALA A 28 14.14 3.08 8.44
C ALA A 28 12.92 3.98 8.69
N GLU A 29 13.13 5.30 8.86
CA GLU A 29 12.06 6.28 8.99
C GLU A 29 11.19 6.34 7.74
N MET A 30 11.80 6.39 6.56
CA MET A 30 11.06 6.38 5.29
C MET A 30 10.28 5.08 5.08
N GLU A 31 10.86 3.91 5.37
CA GLU A 31 10.13 2.63 5.29
C GLU A 31 8.95 2.58 6.26
N SER A 32 9.12 3.11 7.47
CA SER A 32 8.04 3.22 8.47
C SER A 32 6.92 4.13 8.00
N TYR A 33 7.26 5.30 7.45
CA TYR A 33 6.29 6.25 6.87
C TYR A 33 5.49 5.61 5.74
N GLN A 34 6.17 4.96 4.78
CA GLN A 34 5.49 4.27 3.68
C GLN A 34 4.53 3.19 4.20
N ARG A 35 4.93 2.41 5.21
CA ARG A 35 4.06 1.39 5.81
C ARG A 35 2.83 2.02 6.49
N ALA A 36 2.98 3.17 7.14
CA ALA A 36 1.85 3.88 7.74
C ALA A 36 0.87 4.36 6.67
N GLN A 37 1.36 4.93 5.56
CA GLN A 37 0.52 5.34 4.43
C GLN A 37 -0.16 4.15 3.76
N ALA A 38 0.55 3.02 3.61
CA ALA A 38 -0.03 1.77 3.11
C ALA A 38 -1.23 1.33 3.95
N LEU A 39 -1.08 1.40 5.27
CA LEU A 39 -2.08 0.94 6.22
C LEU A 39 -3.29 1.87 6.22
N LEU A 40 -3.08 3.19 6.09
CA LEU A 40 -4.16 4.15 5.92
C LEU A 40 -4.95 3.89 4.62
N ALA A 41 -4.26 3.71 3.49
CA ALA A 41 -4.88 3.41 2.21
C ALA A 41 -5.64 2.08 2.22
N LEU A 42 -5.10 1.07 2.91
CA LEU A 42 -5.76 -0.22 3.12
C LEU A 42 -7.04 -0.04 3.93
N THR A 43 -6.98 0.62 5.08
CA THR A 43 -8.13 0.84 5.96
C THR A 43 -9.25 1.59 5.23
N GLN A 44 -8.93 2.68 4.53
CA GLN A 44 -9.94 3.45 3.77
C GLN A 44 -10.67 2.59 2.73
N MET A 45 -9.96 1.71 2.02
CA MET A 45 -10.62 0.83 1.06
C MET A 45 -11.46 -0.24 1.75
N THR A 46 -11.00 -0.80 2.87
CA THR A 46 -11.82 -1.76 3.63
C THR A 46 -13.09 -1.12 4.19
N GLU A 47 -13.05 0.13 4.65
CA GLU A 47 -14.22 0.87 5.11
C GLU A 47 -15.21 1.12 3.96
N ARG A 48 -14.70 1.52 2.78
CA ARG A 48 -15.52 1.71 1.57
C ARG A 48 -16.20 0.42 1.12
N LEU A 49 -15.50 -0.73 1.17
CA LEU A 49 -16.12 -2.03 0.87
C LEU A 49 -17.23 -2.39 1.86
N ASN A 50 -17.05 -2.10 3.15
CA ASN A 50 -18.09 -2.32 4.15
C ASN A 50 -19.29 -1.40 3.95
N ALA A 51 -19.06 -0.12 3.64
CA ALA A 51 -20.13 0.85 3.38
C ALA A 51 -20.95 0.49 2.12
N ASN A 52 -20.29 -0.06 1.09
CA ASN A 52 -20.90 -0.43 -0.19
C ASN A 52 -21.01 -1.95 -0.37
N ALA A 53 -21.36 -2.67 0.70
CA ALA A 53 -21.41 -4.13 0.72
C ALA A 53 -22.28 -4.74 -0.40
N ALA A 54 -23.37 -4.06 -0.78
CA ALA A 54 -24.27 -4.50 -1.85
C ALA A 54 -23.63 -4.51 -3.25
N GLN A 55 -22.52 -3.79 -3.47
CA GLN A 55 -21.82 -3.66 -4.74
C GLN A 55 -20.37 -4.15 -4.66
N VAL A 56 -20.00 -4.89 -3.60
CA VAL A 56 -18.62 -5.34 -3.34
C VAL A 56 -18.00 -6.09 -4.53
N ALA A 57 -18.79 -6.86 -5.28
CA ALA A 57 -18.30 -7.62 -6.43
C ALA A 57 -17.74 -6.71 -7.53
N SER A 58 -18.26 -5.48 -7.65
CA SER A 58 -17.81 -4.48 -8.62
C SER A 58 -16.46 -3.85 -8.30
N TYR A 59 -15.92 -4.06 -7.08
CA TYR A 59 -14.59 -3.61 -6.71
C TYR A 59 -13.49 -4.61 -7.09
N VAL A 60 -13.86 -5.86 -7.38
CA VAL A 60 -12.91 -6.90 -7.74
C VAL A 60 -12.45 -6.65 -9.18
N SER A 61 -11.16 -6.36 -9.37
CA SER A 61 -10.54 -6.13 -10.68
C SER A 61 -9.39 -7.10 -10.90
N GLY A 62 -9.18 -7.51 -12.16
CA GLY A 62 -8.01 -8.32 -12.54
C GLY A 62 -6.70 -7.52 -12.56
N ASN A 63 -6.80 -6.19 -12.68
CA ASN A 63 -5.65 -5.29 -12.71
C ASN A 63 -5.54 -4.51 -11.39
N PRO A 64 -4.30 -4.20 -10.94
CA PRO A 64 -4.09 -3.35 -9.79
C PRO A 64 -4.54 -1.90 -10.07
N VAL A 65 -4.94 -1.22 -9.00
CA VAL A 65 -5.32 0.19 -8.95
C VAL A 65 -4.16 0.99 -8.35
N GLY A 66 -3.96 2.23 -8.78
CA GLY A 66 -2.86 3.09 -8.33
C GLY A 66 -1.86 3.40 -9.45
N THR A 67 -0.57 3.36 -9.16
CA THR A 67 0.49 3.80 -10.09
C THR A 67 0.42 3.07 -11.44
N GLY A 68 0.24 3.83 -12.53
CA GLY A 68 0.16 3.26 -13.89
C GLY A 68 -1.24 2.79 -14.32
N ASP A 69 -2.26 2.96 -13.48
CA ASP A 69 -3.65 2.75 -13.90
C ASP A 69 -4.20 3.94 -14.74
N ALA A 70 -5.43 3.78 -15.23
CA ALA A 70 -6.13 4.80 -16.02
C ALA A 70 -7.16 5.61 -15.21
N GLN A 71 -7.10 5.62 -13.87
CA GLN A 71 -8.02 6.42 -13.05
C GLN A 71 -7.71 7.91 -13.19
N PRO A 72 -8.74 8.77 -13.33
CA PRO A 72 -8.55 10.21 -13.44
C PRO A 72 -8.10 10.82 -12.10
N LEU A 73 -7.43 11.97 -12.17
CA LEU A 73 -7.04 12.72 -10.98
C LEU A 73 -8.26 13.33 -10.27
N ASP A 74 -9.27 13.75 -11.03
CA ASP A 74 -10.52 14.29 -10.50
C ASP A 74 -11.62 13.22 -10.55
N CYS A 75 -12.09 12.81 -9.37
CA CYS A 75 -13.14 11.81 -9.20
C CYS A 75 -14.54 12.43 -9.00
N THR A 76 -14.66 13.76 -8.98
CA THR A 76 -15.92 14.45 -8.62
C THR A 76 -17.03 14.24 -9.66
N GLY A 77 -16.67 14.08 -10.93
CA GLY A 77 -17.61 13.75 -12.02
C GLY A 77 -18.07 12.29 -12.06
N ILE A 78 -17.52 11.43 -11.20
CA ILE A 78 -17.90 10.02 -11.12
C ILE A 78 -19.05 9.87 -10.11
N ALA A 79 -20.10 9.14 -10.49
CA ALA A 79 -21.22 8.84 -9.60
C ALA A 79 -20.74 8.07 -8.36
N GLN A 80 -21.38 8.33 -7.21
CA GLN A 80 -21.06 7.62 -5.97
C GLN A 80 -21.22 6.11 -6.13
N GLY A 81 -20.26 5.36 -5.61
CA GLY A 81 -20.20 3.91 -5.72
C GLY A 81 -18.79 3.40 -6.06
N PRO A 82 -18.68 2.15 -6.54
CA PRO A 82 -17.40 1.47 -6.70
C PRO A 82 -16.39 2.21 -7.57
N ASN A 83 -16.83 2.76 -8.71
CA ASN A 83 -15.92 3.46 -9.63
C ASN A 83 -15.32 4.73 -9.01
N ARG A 84 -16.11 5.49 -8.25
CA ARG A 84 -15.61 6.69 -7.56
C ARG A 84 -14.67 6.32 -6.43
N ASP A 85 -15.00 5.29 -5.67
CA ASP A 85 -14.15 4.79 -4.59
C ASP A 85 -12.79 4.30 -5.11
N LEU A 86 -12.78 3.55 -6.22
CA LEU A 86 -11.54 3.09 -6.85
C LEU A 86 -10.71 4.25 -7.41
N CYS A 87 -11.36 5.28 -7.96
CA CYS A 87 -10.69 6.50 -8.39
C CYS A 87 -10.04 7.23 -7.22
N GLU A 88 -10.79 7.49 -6.16
CA GLU A 88 -10.28 8.19 -4.96
C GLU A 88 -9.17 7.39 -4.29
N TRP A 89 -9.33 6.07 -4.19
CA TRP A 89 -8.32 5.17 -3.65
C TRP A 89 -7.05 5.13 -4.51
N SER A 90 -7.18 5.15 -5.85
CA SER A 90 -6.04 5.26 -6.76
C SER A 90 -5.23 6.52 -6.49
N ASN A 91 -5.90 7.66 -6.29
CA ASN A 91 -5.25 8.93 -5.99
C ASN A 91 -4.52 8.91 -4.64
N ILE A 92 -5.09 8.25 -3.63
CA ILE A 92 -4.43 8.01 -2.33
C ILE A 92 -3.18 7.14 -2.52
N LEU A 93 -3.27 6.04 -3.26
CA LEU A 93 -2.13 5.14 -3.51
C LEU A 93 -1.01 5.82 -4.31
N LYS A 94 -1.38 6.72 -5.23
CA LYS A 94 -0.45 7.56 -6.02
C LYS A 94 0.12 8.73 -5.23
N GLY A 95 -0.47 9.09 -4.09
CA GLY A 95 -0.04 10.21 -3.26
C GLY A 95 -0.25 11.58 -3.89
N THR A 96 -1.30 11.74 -4.70
CA THR A 96 -1.56 12.96 -5.49
C THR A 96 -1.93 14.18 -4.64
N ALA A 97 -2.17 13.98 -3.33
CA ALA A 97 -2.47 15.07 -2.40
C ALA A 97 -1.29 16.02 -2.18
N GLU A 98 -0.05 15.50 -2.26
CA GLU A 98 1.16 16.28 -2.05
C GLU A 98 2.12 16.08 -3.21
N THR A 99 2.59 17.17 -3.81
CA THR A 99 3.58 17.15 -4.88
C THR A 99 4.82 17.92 -4.45
N SER A 100 5.98 17.34 -4.69
CA SER A 100 7.25 18.06 -4.63
C SER A 100 7.28 19.22 -5.63
N GLY A 101 8.19 20.18 -5.44
CA GLY A 101 8.40 21.29 -6.39
C GLY A 101 8.76 20.85 -7.82
N GLY A 102 9.13 19.59 -8.02
CA GLY A 102 9.38 18.98 -9.34
C GLY A 102 8.17 18.25 -9.94
N GLY A 103 6.99 18.32 -9.32
CA GLY A 103 5.75 17.69 -9.80
C GLY A 103 5.64 16.19 -9.52
N ALA A 104 6.61 15.59 -8.83
CA ALA A 104 6.50 14.20 -8.37
C ALA A 104 5.63 14.12 -7.12
N ASN A 105 4.69 13.18 -7.11
CA ASN A 105 3.84 12.90 -5.95
C ASN A 105 4.69 12.38 -4.78
N THR A 106 4.49 12.96 -3.60
CA THR A 106 5.19 12.61 -2.36
C THR A 106 4.24 12.31 -1.21
N GLY A 107 2.91 12.37 -1.45
CA GLY A 107 1.90 12.16 -0.42
C GLY A 107 1.63 10.71 -0.04
N ALA A 108 2.33 9.74 -0.64
CA ALA A 108 2.12 8.32 -0.37
C ALA A 108 3.39 7.48 -0.59
N MET A 109 3.22 6.17 -0.66
CA MET A 109 4.29 5.22 -0.92
C MET A 109 4.82 5.34 -2.35
N VAL A 110 6.07 4.94 -2.54
CA VAL A 110 6.67 4.85 -3.87
C VAL A 110 6.02 3.72 -4.66
N GLY A 111 5.42 4.04 -5.80
CA GLY A 111 4.81 3.06 -6.70
C GLY A 111 3.66 2.31 -6.05
N GLY A 112 2.84 2.98 -5.23
CA GLY A 112 1.70 2.36 -4.55
C GLY A 112 0.70 1.74 -5.53
N LEU A 113 0.34 0.48 -5.26
CA LEU A 113 -0.64 -0.31 -5.97
C LEU A 113 -1.59 -0.98 -4.98
N GLY A 114 -2.82 -1.21 -5.41
CA GLY A 114 -3.87 -1.83 -4.64
C GLY A 114 -4.59 -2.91 -5.44
N CYS A 115 -4.87 -4.05 -4.83
CA CYS A 115 -5.60 -5.14 -5.47
C CYS A 115 -6.72 -5.63 -4.55
N ILE A 116 -7.87 -5.92 -5.14
CA ILE A 116 -9.05 -6.41 -4.45
C ILE A 116 -9.41 -7.75 -5.08
N THR A 117 -9.30 -8.83 -4.31
CA THR A 117 -9.53 -10.20 -4.78
C THR A 117 -10.64 -10.86 -3.97
N GLN A 118 -11.53 -11.58 -4.65
CA GLN A 118 -12.53 -12.39 -3.98
C GLN A 118 -11.90 -13.72 -3.55
N LEU A 119 -11.91 -14.00 -2.24
CA LEU A 119 -11.45 -15.27 -1.68
C LEU A 119 -12.58 -16.30 -1.59
N GLN A 120 -13.79 -15.83 -1.31
CA GLN A 120 -14.99 -16.66 -1.24
C GLN A 120 -16.18 -15.90 -1.80
N ALA A 121 -16.89 -16.52 -2.75
CA ALA A 121 -18.13 -15.98 -3.25
C ALA A 121 -19.25 -16.13 -2.21
N PRO A 122 -20.13 -15.12 -2.05
CA PRO A 122 -21.30 -15.25 -1.20
C PRO A 122 -22.23 -16.35 -1.74
N ASN A 123 -22.75 -17.20 -0.85
CA ASN A 123 -23.74 -18.22 -1.20
C ASN A 123 -25.04 -17.96 -0.42
N PRO A 124 -26.12 -17.52 -1.09
CA PRO A 124 -27.42 -17.28 -0.46
C PRO A 124 -28.27 -18.53 -0.28
N ALA A 125 -27.85 -19.71 -0.76
CA ALA A 125 -28.69 -20.90 -0.79
C ALA A 125 -29.16 -21.37 0.60
N LEU A 126 -30.45 -21.73 0.69
CA LEU A 126 -31.04 -22.33 1.89
C LEU A 126 -30.21 -23.51 2.43
N GLY A 127 -29.90 -23.45 3.72
CA GLY A 127 -29.17 -24.50 4.45
C GLY A 127 -27.64 -24.44 4.31
N VAL A 128 -27.08 -23.58 3.45
CA VAL A 128 -25.62 -23.45 3.23
C VAL A 128 -25.22 -21.97 3.13
N CYS A 129 -25.91 -21.08 3.85
CA CYS A 129 -25.66 -19.66 3.70
C CYS A 129 -24.23 -19.29 4.14
N THR A 130 -23.40 -18.82 3.20
CA THR A 130 -22.01 -18.43 3.47
C THR A 130 -21.74 -16.98 3.07
N PRO A 131 -21.03 -16.21 3.91
CA PRO A 131 -20.70 -14.82 3.61
C PRO A 131 -19.71 -14.72 2.44
N GLY A 132 -19.67 -13.56 1.79
CA GLY A 132 -18.61 -13.24 0.83
C GLY A 132 -17.34 -12.82 1.57
N VAL A 133 -16.18 -13.34 1.17
CA VAL A 133 -14.88 -12.96 1.75
C VAL A 133 -14.02 -12.34 0.65
N TYR A 134 -13.55 -11.13 0.91
CA TYR A 134 -12.72 -10.35 -0.01
C TYR A 134 -11.40 -10.01 0.68
N GLN A 135 -10.31 -9.98 -0.07
CA GLN A 135 -9.01 -9.54 0.39
C GLN A 135 -8.65 -8.26 -0.33
N VAL A 136 -8.39 -7.22 0.45
CA VAL A 136 -7.77 -5.98 -0.03
C VAL A 136 -6.29 -6.08 0.26
N SER A 137 -5.47 -5.77 -0.72
CA SER A 137 -4.02 -5.76 -0.59
C SER A 137 -3.44 -4.47 -1.15
N VAL A 138 -2.38 -3.97 -0.52
CA VAL A 138 -1.63 -2.80 -0.95
C VAL A 138 -0.17 -3.21 -1.09
N ALA A 139 0.42 -2.91 -2.25
CA ALA A 139 1.81 -3.18 -2.57
C ALA A 139 2.56 -1.88 -2.92
N TRP A 140 3.83 -1.81 -2.56
CA TRP A 140 4.68 -0.65 -2.85
C TRP A 140 6.17 -1.02 -2.89
N GLN A 141 6.99 -0.07 -3.35
CA GLN A 141 8.43 -0.24 -3.42
C GLN A 141 9.12 0.11 -2.10
N GLY A 142 9.75 -0.88 -1.46
CA GLY A 142 10.64 -0.69 -0.32
C GLY A 142 12.01 -0.15 -0.70
N MET A 143 12.80 0.25 0.31
CA MET A 143 14.12 0.86 0.11
C MET A 143 15.29 -0.13 0.20
N ALA A 144 15.03 -1.31 0.75
CA ALA A 144 16.00 -2.40 0.84
C ALA A 144 15.40 -3.71 0.32
N PRO A 145 16.22 -4.62 -0.25
CA PRO A 145 15.74 -5.93 -0.66
C PRO A 145 15.29 -6.77 0.55
N THR A 146 14.17 -7.47 0.41
CA THR A 146 13.66 -8.46 1.38
C THR A 146 13.24 -9.74 0.67
N SER A 147 12.74 -10.71 1.42
CA SER A 147 11.99 -11.82 0.82
C SER A 147 10.75 -11.31 0.09
N VAL A 148 10.40 -12.00 -0.99
CA VAL A 148 9.24 -11.69 -1.82
C VAL A 148 7.96 -12.01 -1.04
N PRO A 149 6.99 -11.08 -0.93
CA PRO A 149 5.71 -11.34 -0.29
C PRO A 149 4.90 -12.41 -1.03
N VAL A 150 4.18 -13.27 -0.28
CA VAL A 150 3.27 -14.29 -0.87
C VAL A 150 2.09 -13.64 -1.59
N LEU A 151 1.71 -12.41 -1.21
CA LEU A 151 0.64 -11.67 -1.87
C LEU A 151 1.00 -11.35 -3.33
N ALA A 152 0.07 -11.62 -4.24
CA ALA A 152 0.26 -11.49 -5.68
C ALA A 152 0.16 -10.03 -6.19
N CYS A 153 -0.38 -9.11 -5.38
CA CYS A 153 -0.57 -7.73 -5.82
C CYS A 153 0.77 -7.07 -6.19
N GLY A 154 0.84 -6.52 -7.40
CA GLY A 154 2.05 -5.86 -7.92
C GLY A 154 3.22 -6.80 -8.21
N THR A 155 2.94 -8.08 -8.51
CA THR A 155 3.99 -9.04 -8.91
C THR A 155 4.68 -8.64 -10.21
N GLY A 156 6.01 -8.72 -10.23
CA GLY A 156 6.87 -8.39 -11.35
C GLY A 156 7.20 -6.90 -11.51
N LEU A 157 6.75 -6.04 -10.58
CA LEU A 157 6.82 -4.58 -10.75
C LEU A 157 7.88 -3.90 -9.88
N TYR A 158 8.51 -4.59 -8.93
CA TYR A 158 9.39 -3.97 -7.93
C TYR A 158 10.82 -4.53 -7.91
N GLY A 159 11.57 -4.21 -8.97
CA GLY A 159 12.97 -4.58 -9.12
C GLY A 159 13.20 -6.04 -9.52
N ALA A 160 14.46 -6.46 -9.58
CA ALA A 160 14.81 -7.83 -9.95
C ALA A 160 14.22 -8.83 -8.94
N ASN A 161 13.49 -9.82 -9.44
CA ASN A 161 12.81 -10.86 -8.65
C ASN A 161 11.85 -10.31 -7.57
N ASP A 162 11.28 -9.12 -7.73
CA ASP A 162 10.40 -8.48 -6.74
C ASP A 162 11.01 -8.29 -5.34
N ALA A 163 12.34 -8.26 -5.23
CA ALA A 163 13.03 -8.16 -3.94
C ALA A 163 12.67 -6.88 -3.17
N TYR A 164 12.24 -5.82 -3.86
CA TYR A 164 11.82 -4.56 -3.23
C TYR A 164 10.32 -4.49 -2.96
N ARG A 165 9.53 -5.52 -3.32
CA ARG A 165 8.09 -5.49 -3.09
C ARG A 165 7.79 -5.58 -1.60
N ARG A 166 7.04 -4.59 -1.11
CA ARG A 166 6.35 -4.65 0.18
C ARG A 166 4.87 -4.87 -0.10
N ALA A 167 4.20 -5.65 0.73
CA ALA A 167 2.77 -5.85 0.62
C ALA A 167 2.12 -6.06 1.99
N ILE A 168 0.92 -5.52 2.17
CA ILE A 168 0.03 -5.78 3.31
C ILE A 168 -1.36 -6.11 2.79
N ALA A 169 -2.14 -6.86 3.56
CA ALA A 169 -3.54 -7.12 3.25
C ALA A 169 -4.42 -7.14 4.49
N ALA A 170 -5.70 -6.88 4.26
CA ALA A 170 -6.78 -7.10 5.19
C ALA A 170 -7.90 -7.88 4.49
N THR A 171 -8.57 -8.74 5.24
CA THR A 171 -9.73 -9.48 4.77
C THR A 171 -11.00 -8.81 5.27
N VAL A 172 -11.96 -8.63 4.36
CA VAL A 172 -13.29 -8.10 4.65
C VAL A 172 -14.31 -9.22 4.42
N THR A 173 -15.09 -9.52 5.46
CA THR A 173 -16.17 -10.51 5.40
C THR A 173 -17.49 -9.77 5.39
N LEU A 174 -18.29 -9.97 4.34
CA LEU A 174 -19.58 -9.31 4.19
C LEU A 174 -20.71 -10.33 4.32
N PRO A 175 -21.70 -10.06 5.19
CA PRO A 175 -22.83 -10.95 5.35
C PRO A 175 -23.69 -10.98 4.09
N THR A 176 -24.24 -12.15 3.80
CA THR A 176 -25.26 -12.34 2.78
C THR A 176 -26.61 -11.89 3.32
N THR A 177 -27.21 -10.87 2.71
CA THR A 177 -28.50 -10.30 3.15
C THR A 177 -29.71 -11.11 2.67
N SER A 178 -29.50 -12.17 1.89
CA SER A 178 -30.53 -12.96 1.21
C SER A 178 -30.40 -14.45 1.49
N CYS A 179 -30.25 -14.86 2.76
CA CYS A 179 -30.35 -16.28 3.14
C CYS A 179 -31.83 -16.70 3.17
N TYR A 180 -32.40 -17.05 2.03
CA TYR A 180 -33.79 -17.50 1.90
C TYR A 180 -33.95 -18.57 0.83
#